data_AF-A0A654KXB7-F1
#
_entry.id   AF-A0A654KXB7-F1
#
_cell.length_a   1.000
_cell.length_b   1.000
_cell.length_c   1.000
_cell.angle_alpha   90.00
_cell.angle_beta   90.00
_cell.angle_gamma   90.00
#
_symmetry.space_group_name_H-M   'P 1'
#
loop_
_entity.id
_entity.type
_entity.pdbx_description
1 polymer ?
#
loop_
_entity_poly.entity_id
_entity_poly.type
_entity_poly.pdbx_seq_one_letter_code
_entity_poly.pdbx_strand_id
1 'polypeptide(L)'
;MMRNIPDSMSFPFTVWMCENGYYPSHKNGFIILKRGKEVAKISMNETKDGYPMNDICQKKFASFCRAWMNRDKHFIEQLRLRGLARLNQKSYQMVA
;
A
#
# COMPACT_ATOMS: atom_id res chain seq x y z
N MET A 1 -12.16 -11.76 -8.07
CA MET A 1 -11.42 -10.51 -7.73
C MET A 1 -11.05 -10.57 -6.25
N MET A 2 -9.79 -10.28 -5.90
CA MET A 2 -9.37 -10.16 -4.50
C MET A 2 -10.03 -8.91 -3.89
N ARG A 3 -10.96 -9.12 -2.96
CA ARG A 3 -11.71 -8.04 -2.29
C ARG A 3 -10.99 -7.46 -1.08
N ASN A 4 -10.07 -8.23 -0.51
CA ASN A 4 -9.35 -7.90 0.70
C ASN A 4 -7.84 -7.99 0.45
N ILE A 5 -7.08 -7.14 1.13
CA ILE A 5 -5.62 -7.19 1.17
C ILE A 5 -5.19 -7.83 2.50
N PRO A 6 -4.33 -8.87 2.48
CA PRO A 6 -3.76 -9.41 3.71
C PRO A 6 -2.92 -8.36 4.44
N ASP A 7 -2.91 -8.39 5.77
CA ASP A 7 -2.14 -7.46 6.60
C ASP A 7 -0.66 -7.40 6.20
N SER A 8 -0.05 -8.57 6.00
CA SER A 8 1.34 -8.72 5.58
C SER A 8 1.67 -8.07 4.23
N MET A 9 0.66 -7.78 3.41
CA MET A 9 0.82 -7.15 2.10
C MET A 9 0.40 -5.68 2.09
N SER A 10 -0.35 -5.22 3.11
CA SER A 10 -0.89 -3.86 3.19
C SER A 10 0.22 -2.78 3.09
N PHE A 11 1.28 -2.94 3.88
CA PHE A 11 2.40 -2.00 3.91
C PHE A 11 3.25 -2.05 2.63
N PRO A 12 3.77 -3.21 2.17
CA PRO A 12 4.49 -3.30 0.88
C PRO A 12 3.70 -2.73 -0.30
N PHE A 13 2.40 -3.04 -0.36
CA PHE A 13 1.52 -2.53 -1.41
C PHE A 13 1.39 -1.00 -1.34
N THR A 14 1.23 -0.45 -0.14
CA THR A 14 1.15 1.01 0.06
C THR A 14 2.44 1.69 -0.38
N VAL A 15 3.62 1.14 -0.04
CA VAL A 15 4.92 1.65 -0.51
C VAL A 15 5.00 1.61 -2.04
N TRP A 16 4.62 0.49 -2.66
CA TRP A 16 4.60 0.36 -4.11
C TRP A 16 3.66 1.38 -4.78
N MET A 17 2.48 1.61 -4.20
CA MET A 17 1.56 2.65 -4.67
C MET A 17 2.18 4.05 -4.56
N CYS A 18 2.85 4.36 -3.46
CA CYS A 18 3.59 5.62 -3.29
C CYS A 18 4.69 5.81 -4.34
N GLU A 19 5.47 4.75 -4.63
CA GLU A 19 6.48 4.74 -5.69
C GLU A 19 5.86 4.96 -7.08
N ASN A 20 4.58 4.60 -7.27
CA ASN A 20 3.81 4.84 -8.49
C ASN A 20 3.02 6.17 -8.47
N GLY A 21 3.37 7.10 -7.58
CA GLY A 21 2.81 8.46 -7.54
C GLY A 21 1.45 8.59 -6.86
N TYR A 22 1.04 7.61 -6.05
CA TYR A 22 -0.12 7.77 -5.17
C TYR A 22 0.30 8.42 -3.85
N TYR A 23 -0.53 9.33 -3.35
CA TYR A 23 -0.31 9.98 -2.07
C TYR A 23 -1.23 9.38 -1.02
N PRO A 24 -0.69 8.77 0.06
CA PRO A 24 -1.48 8.19 1.13
C PRO A 24 -2.00 9.27 2.08
N SER A 25 -3.20 9.04 2.61
CA SER A 25 -3.81 9.86 3.67
C SER A 25 -4.76 8.99 4.49
N HIS A 26 -5.00 9.37 5.75
CA HIS A 26 -5.97 8.70 6.61
C HIS A 26 -7.24 9.53 6.70
N LYS A 27 -8.40 8.91 6.43
CA LYS A 27 -9.69 9.60 6.56
C LYS A 27 -10.82 8.60 6.79
N ASN A 28 -11.67 8.88 7.78
CA ASN A 28 -12.90 8.14 8.09
C ASN A 28 -12.70 6.61 8.21
N GLY A 29 -11.61 6.16 8.85
CA GLY A 29 -11.32 4.72 9.00
C GLY A 29 -10.77 4.04 7.74
N PHE A 30 -10.29 4.82 6.76
CA PHE A 30 -9.64 4.30 5.55
C PHE A 30 -8.24 4.88 5.37
N ILE A 31 -7.35 4.07 4.82
CA ILE A 31 -6.18 4.53 4.08
C ILE A 31 -6.66 4.89 2.68
N ILE A 32 -6.49 6.15 2.29
CA ILE A 32 -6.84 6.67 0.97
C ILE A 32 -5.57 6.96 0.19
N LEU A 33 -5.42 6.33 -0.96
CA LEU A 33 -4.33 6.50 -1.91
C LEU A 33 -4.85 7.24 -3.15
N LYS A 34 -4.40 8.48 -3.38
CA LYS A 34 -4.87 9.32 -4.50
C LYS A 34 -3.80 9.56 -5.54
N ARG A 35 -4.18 9.48 -6.83
CA ARG A 35 -3.38 9.93 -7.97
C ARG A 35 -4.31 10.54 -9.02
N GLY A 36 -4.29 11.87 -9.15
CA GLY A 36 -5.24 12.59 -10.01
C GLY A 36 -6.70 12.28 -9.61
N LYS A 37 -7.49 11.76 -10.55
CA LYS A 37 -8.89 11.36 -10.33
C LYS A 37 -9.05 9.95 -9.73
N GLU A 38 -7.99 9.14 -9.67
CA GLU A 38 -8.06 7.81 -9.08
C GLU A 38 -7.97 7.87 -7.56
N VAL A 39 -8.91 7.19 -6.89
CA VAL A 39 -8.98 7.10 -5.42
C VAL A 39 -9.08 5.65 -4.99
N ALA A 40 -7.96 5.06 -4.59
CA ALA A 40 -7.91 3.74 -3.99
C ALA A 40 -8.12 3.85 -2.47
N LYS A 41 -8.89 2.92 -1.90
CA LYS A 41 -9.19 2.89 -0.47
C LYS A 41 -8.97 1.49 0.10
N ILE A 42 -8.36 1.44 1.28
CA ILE A 42 -8.22 0.26 2.12
C ILE A 42 -8.89 0.58 3.46
N SER A 43 -9.84 -0.25 3.89
CA SER A 43 -10.47 -0.14 5.20
C SER A 43 -9.44 -0.42 6.29
N MET A 44 -9.49 0.32 7.40
CA MET A 44 -8.67 0.01 8.60
C MET A 44 -9.37 -1.01 9.52
N ASN A 45 -10.61 -1.37 9.24
CA ASN A 45 -11.31 -2.47 9.92
C ASN A 45 -10.95 -3.77 9.22
N GLU A 46 -10.17 -4.62 9.89
CA GLU A 46 -9.79 -5.95 9.41
C GLU A 46 -10.98 -6.92 9.47
N THR A 47 -11.07 -7.81 8.48
CA THR A 47 -11.98 -8.97 8.53
C THR A 47 -11.16 -10.26 8.59
N LYS A 48 -11.84 -11.41 8.74
CA LYS A 48 -11.19 -12.73 8.65
C LYS A 48 -10.36 -12.95 7.37
N ASP A 49 -10.66 -12.21 6.31
CA ASP A 49 -10.02 -12.33 4.99
C ASP A 49 -9.00 -11.19 4.73
N GLY A 50 -8.72 -10.34 5.73
CA GLY A 50 -7.86 -9.16 5.64
C GLY A 50 -8.65 -7.85 5.49
N TYR A 51 -7.98 -6.79 5.03
CA TYR A 51 -8.59 -5.45 4.95
C TYR A 51 -9.38 -5.24 3.65
N PRO A 52 -10.67 -4.87 3.72
CA PRO A 52 -11.48 -4.59 2.53
C PRO A 52 -10.92 -3.47 1.65
N MET A 53 -10.99 -3.64 0.33
CA MET A 53 -10.55 -2.69 -0.69
C MET A 53 -11.69 -2.25 -1.60
N ASN A 54 -11.70 -0.99 -2.04
CA ASN A 54 -12.60 -0.56 -3.12
C ASN A 54 -12.12 -1.07 -4.49
N ASP A 55 -12.98 -1.04 -5.51
CA ASP A 55 -12.70 -1.60 -6.84
C ASP A 55 -11.42 -1.06 -7.49
N ILE A 56 -11.14 0.24 -7.32
CA ILE A 56 -9.92 0.86 -7.83
C ILE A 56 -8.71 0.23 -7.13
N CYS A 57 -8.74 0.11 -5.81
CA CYS A 57 -7.67 -0.51 -5.03
C CYS A 57 -7.49 -1.99 -5.37
N GLN A 58 -8.58 -2.75 -5.57
CA GLN A 58 -8.52 -4.16 -5.98
C GLN A 58 -7.81 -4.33 -7.33
N LYS A 59 -8.09 -3.45 -8.32
CA LYS A 59 -7.40 -3.47 -9.62
C LYS A 59 -5.91 -3.20 -9.47
N LYS A 60 -5.52 -2.22 -8.64
CA LYS A 60 -4.12 -1.89 -8.40
C LYS A 60 -3.40 -2.99 -7.62
N PHE A 61 -4.08 -3.61 -6.66
CA PHE A 61 -3.55 -4.76 -5.91
C PHE A 61 -3.32 -5.96 -6.82
N ALA A 62 -4.24 -6.24 -7.76
CA ALA A 62 -4.01 -7.28 -8.77
C ALA A 62 -2.76 -6.98 -9.63
N SER A 63 -2.55 -5.73 -10.04
CA SER A 63 -1.33 -5.32 -10.75
C SER A 63 -0.07 -5.48 -9.90
N PHE A 64 -0.15 -5.15 -8.61
CA PHE A 64 0.93 -5.37 -7.65
C PHE A 64 1.28 -6.86 -7.52
N CYS A 65 0.28 -7.74 -7.36
CA CYS A 65 0.51 -9.18 -7.31
C CYS A 65 1.18 -9.71 -8.59
N ARG A 66 0.76 -9.22 -9.78
CA ARG A 66 1.44 -9.56 -11.04
C ARG A 66 2.88 -9.07 -11.07
N ALA A 67 3.13 -7.84 -10.62
CA ALA A 67 4.48 -7.29 -10.55
C ALA A 67 5.37 -8.10 -9.60
N TRP A 68 4.81 -8.58 -8.49
CA TRP A 68 5.53 -9.44 -7.54
C TRP A 68 5.84 -10.81 -8.14
N MET A 69 4.88 -11.47 -8.79
CA MET A 69 5.11 -12.77 -9.43
C MET A 69 6.16 -12.73 -10.54
N ASN A 70 6.34 -11.57 -11.18
CA ASN A 70 7.31 -11.39 -12.28
C ASN A 70 8.68 -10.83 -11.83
N ARG A 71 8.88 -10.58 -10.53
CA ARG A 71 10.13 -10.02 -9.98
C ARG A 71 10.87 -11.05 -9.12
N ASP A 72 12.07 -10.67 -8.69
CA ASP A 72 12.86 -11.50 -7.79
C ASP A 72 12.16 -11.75 -6.44
N LYS A 73 12.57 -12.84 -5.77
CA LYS A 73 12.00 -13.31 -4.49
C LYS A 73 12.11 -12.28 -3.35
N HIS A 74 12.95 -11.26 -3.49
CA HIS A 74 13.18 -10.23 -2.48
C HIS A 74 12.34 -8.97 -2.70
N PHE A 75 11.52 -8.91 -3.75
CA PHE A 75 10.75 -7.71 -4.09
C PHE A 75 9.92 -7.14 -2.92
N ILE A 76 9.19 -8.01 -2.20
CA ILE A 76 8.37 -7.60 -1.05
C ILE A 76 9.25 -7.08 0.09
N GLU A 77 10.37 -7.75 0.36
CA GLU A 77 11.29 -7.36 1.43
C GLU A 77 11.94 -6.01 1.12
N GLN A 78 12.37 -5.81 -0.12
CA GLN A 78 12.92 -4.53 -0.56
C GLN A 78 11.90 -3.39 -0.42
N LEU A 79 10.62 -3.62 -0.72
CA LEU A 79 9.57 -2.62 -0.49
C LEU A 79 9.41 -2.28 0.99
N ARG A 80 9.47 -3.28 1.88
CA ARG A 80 9.43 -3.06 3.33
C ARG A 80 10.61 -2.20 3.78
N LEU A 81 11.83 -2.57 3.41
CA LEU A 81 13.04 -1.85 3.76
C LEU A 81 13.01 -0.40 3.24
N ARG A 82 12.59 -0.19 1.99
CA ARG A 82 12.44 1.16 1.42
C ARG A 82 11.37 1.99 2.15
N GLY A 83 10.26 1.35 2.52
CA GLY A 83 9.21 1.97 3.32
C GLY A 83 9.72 2.45 4.68
N LEU A 84 10.41 1.58 5.41
CA LEU A 84 11.00 1.88 6.72
C LEU A 84 12.07 2.97 6.64
N ALA A 85 12.95 2.90 5.64
CA ALA A 85 13.97 3.92 5.42
C ALA A 85 13.35 5.33 5.22
N ARG A 86 12.26 5.43 4.46
CA ARG A 86 11.53 6.70 4.25
C ARG A 86 10.87 7.22 5.53
N LEU A 87 10.32 6.33 6.36
CA LEU A 87 9.73 6.72 7.64
C LEU A 87 10.81 7.26 8.59
N ASN A 88 11.95 6.57 8.68
CA ASN A 88 13.08 7.00 9.51
C ASN A 88 13.62 8.37 9.07
N GLN A 89 13.79 8.60 7.76
CA GLN A 89 14.21 9.91 7.24
C GLN A 89 13.26 11.04 7.65
N LYS A 90 11.94 10.82 7.59
CA LYS A 90 10.95 11.80 8.04
C LYS A 90 11.02 12.06 9.53
N SER A 91 11.25 11.02 10.34
CA SER A 91 11.42 11.18 11.78
C SER A 91 12.62 12.06 12.12
N TYR A 92 13.76 11.88 11.45
CA TYR A 92 14.94 12.73 11.66
C TYR A 92 14.72 14.19 11.25
N GLN A 93 13.94 14.45 10.19
CA GLN A 93 13.63 15.81 9.73
C GLN A 93 12.69 16.59 10.67
N MET A 94 11.93 15.92 11.54
CA MET A 94 11.02 16.57 12.50
C MET A 94 11.69 16.88 13.85
N VAL A 95 12.91 16.38 14.08
CA VAL A 95 13.66 16.56 15.34
C VAL A 95 14.82 17.56 15.17
N ALA A 96 15.11 17.98 13.93
CA ALA A 96 16.16 18.93 13.58
C ALA A 96 15.65 20.37 13.48
#